data_AF-A0A1J3EEA6-F1
#
_entry.id   AF-A0A1J3EEA6-F1
#
_cell.length_a   1.000
_cell.length_b   1.000
_cell.length_c   1.000
_cell.angle_alpha   90.00
_cell.angle_beta   90.00
_cell.angle_gamma   90.00
#
_symmetry.space_group_name_H-M   'P 1'
#
loop_
_entity.id
_entity.type
_entity.pdbx_description
1 polymer ?
#
loop_
_entity_poly.entity_id
_entity_poly.type
_entity_poly.pdbx_seq_one_letter_code
_entity_poly.pdbx_strand_id
1 'polypeptide(L)'
;FKSYATRTVVPGFDPHFNAITGLNGSGKSNILDSICFVLGITNLQQVRAANLQELVYKQGQAGITKATVSVTFDNSERNKSPLGYEDNSEITVTRQIVVGGRNKYLINGKLAQPSQVQNLFHSVQLNVNNPHFLIMQGRITKVLNMKPPEILLMLEEAA
;
A
#
# COMPACT_ATOMS: atom_id res chain seq x y z
N PHE A 1 10.18 7.18 -5.40
CA PHE A 1 8.79 6.74 -5.68
C PHE A 1 7.96 7.96 -6.06
N LYS A 2 7.43 8.03 -7.27
CA LYS A 2 6.72 9.19 -7.84
C LYS A 2 7.41 10.54 -7.63
N SER A 3 6.99 11.34 -6.66
CA SER A 3 7.58 12.65 -6.32
C SER A 3 8.82 12.56 -5.43
N TYR A 4 9.05 11.42 -4.77
CA TYR A 4 10.19 11.23 -3.87
C TYR A 4 11.42 10.76 -4.66
N ALA A 5 12.36 11.68 -4.90
CA ALA A 5 13.63 11.42 -5.58
C ALA A 5 14.63 10.70 -4.66
N THR A 6 14.64 11.04 -3.38
CA THR A 6 15.53 10.48 -2.36
C THR A 6 14.77 9.54 -1.42
N ARG A 7 15.51 8.86 -0.55
CA ARG A 7 14.92 8.04 0.52
C ARG A 7 14.21 8.96 1.50
N THR A 8 12.88 8.85 1.56
CA THR A 8 12.04 9.50 2.57
C THR A 8 11.60 8.45 3.57
N VAL A 9 11.75 8.75 4.86
CA VAL A 9 11.27 7.92 5.97
C VAL A 9 10.18 8.70 6.68
N VAL A 10 9.04 8.07 6.93
CA VAL A 10 7.91 8.65 7.68
C VAL A 10 7.79 7.87 8.99
N PRO A 11 8.40 8.35 10.09
CA PRO A 11 8.32 7.70 11.39
C PRO A 11 7.07 8.14 12.16
N GLY A 12 6.81 7.47 13.29
CA GLY A 12 5.85 7.95 14.29
C GLY A 12 4.38 7.79 13.91
N PHE A 13 4.03 6.68 13.26
CA PHE A 13 2.62 6.34 13.08
C PHE A 13 2.01 5.92 14.42
N ASP A 14 0.88 6.52 14.77
CA ASP A 14 0.07 6.14 15.93
C ASP A 14 -0.80 4.91 15.57
N PRO A 15 -1.07 3.99 16.52
CA PRO A 15 -1.90 2.82 16.25
C PRO A 15 -3.36 3.13 15.88
N HIS A 16 -3.87 4.30 16.26
CA HIS A 16 -5.29 4.65 16.11
C HIS A 16 -5.53 5.68 15.02
N PHE A 17 -4.79 6.80 15.04
CA PHE A 17 -5.08 7.90 14.12
C PHE A 17 -3.83 8.60 13.61
N ASN A 18 -3.75 8.72 12.29
CA ASN A 18 -2.63 9.35 11.59
C ASN A 18 -3.15 10.41 10.63
N ALA A 19 -2.53 11.60 10.66
CA ALA A 19 -2.84 12.68 9.75
C ALA A 19 -1.63 13.03 8.86
N ILE A 20 -1.85 13.08 7.54
CA ILE A 20 -0.85 13.50 6.57
C ILE A 20 -1.29 14.84 5.97
N THR A 21 -0.57 15.91 6.28
CA THR A 21 -0.90 17.28 5.87
C THR A 21 0.25 17.94 5.09
N GLY A 22 -0.03 19.06 4.42
CA GLY A 22 0.96 19.83 3.66
C GLY A 22 0.43 20.50 2.39
N LEU A 23 1.21 21.42 1.83
CA LEU A 23 0.83 22.23 0.66
C LEU A 23 0.57 21.39 -0.58
N ASN A 24 -0.22 21.90 -1.54
CA ASN A 24 -0.45 21.21 -2.82
C ASN A 24 0.88 20.95 -3.55
N GLY A 25 1.00 19.77 -4.17
CA GLY A 25 2.24 19.35 -4.84
C GLY A 25 3.33 18.75 -3.94
N SER A 26 3.22 18.80 -2.61
CA SER A 26 4.22 18.23 -1.67
C SER A 26 4.32 16.69 -1.66
N GLY A 27 3.51 15.99 -2.44
CA GLY A 27 3.58 14.52 -2.55
C GLY A 27 2.75 13.74 -1.52
N LYS A 28 1.95 14.39 -0.66
CA LYS A 28 1.08 13.73 0.35
C LYS A 28 0.37 12.47 -0.14
N SER A 29 -0.36 12.59 -1.25
CA SER A 29 -1.12 11.47 -1.81
C SER A 29 -0.22 10.34 -2.31
N ASN A 30 1.05 10.63 -2.64
CA ASN A 30 2.02 9.61 -3.03
C ASN A 30 2.48 8.76 -1.83
N ILE A 31 2.29 9.22 -0.59
CA ILE A 31 2.45 8.38 0.61
C ILE A 31 1.40 7.28 0.60
N LEU A 32 0.13 7.63 0.40
CA LEU A 32 -0.96 6.65 0.28
C LEU A 32 -0.74 5.70 -0.91
N ASP A 33 -0.38 6.24 -2.08
CA ASP A 33 -0.04 5.39 -3.24
C ASP A 33 1.09 4.40 -2.92
N SER A 34 2.08 4.82 -2.11
CA SER A 34 3.21 3.97 -1.74
C SER A 34 2.80 2.83 -0.80
N ILE A 35 1.89 3.11 0.14
CA ILE A 35 1.29 2.10 1.02
C ILE A 35 0.50 1.10 0.18
N CYS A 36 -0.43 1.58 -0.66
CA CYS A 36 -1.19 0.73 -1.56
C CYS A 36 -0.31 -0.11 -2.50
N PHE A 37 0.78 0.48 -2.98
CA PHE A 37 1.76 -0.23 -3.79
C PHE A 37 2.39 -1.39 -3.02
N VAL A 38 2.84 -1.21 -1.77
CA VAL A 38 3.42 -2.29 -0.96
C VAL A 38 2.39 -3.35 -0.60
N LEU A 39 1.16 -2.95 -0.29
CA LEU A 39 0.07 -3.87 0.04
C LEU A 39 -0.39 -4.74 -1.14
N GLY A 40 0.06 -4.42 -2.35
CA GLY A 40 -0.17 -5.27 -3.53
C GLY A 40 -1.43 -4.94 -4.32
N ILE A 41 -1.77 -3.66 -4.39
CA ILE A 41 -2.87 -3.18 -5.23
C ILE A 41 -2.71 -3.62 -6.68
N THR A 42 -3.79 -4.16 -7.24
CA THR A 42 -3.83 -4.70 -8.62
C THR A 42 -4.32 -3.64 -9.62
N ASN A 43 -5.33 -2.86 -9.24
CA ASN A 43 -5.85 -1.77 -10.05
C ASN A 43 -5.01 -0.49 -9.86
N LEU A 44 -4.08 -0.25 -10.80
CA LEU A 44 -3.16 0.89 -10.73
C LEU A 44 -3.84 2.26 -10.85
N GLN A 45 -5.07 2.33 -11.37
CA GLN A 45 -5.81 3.58 -11.42
C GLN A 45 -6.07 4.13 -10.00
N GLN A 46 -6.21 3.25 -9.00
CA GLN A 46 -6.41 3.64 -7.60
C GLN A 46 -5.17 4.35 -7.03
N VAL A 47 -3.97 3.99 -7.51
CA VAL A 47 -2.72 4.69 -7.22
C VAL A 47 -2.33 5.66 -8.31
N ARG A 48 -3.27 6.17 -9.13
CA ARG A 48 -3.04 7.26 -10.10
C ARG A 48 -1.83 6.99 -11.01
N ALA A 49 -1.78 5.79 -11.57
CA ALA A 49 -0.76 5.36 -12.51
C ALA A 49 -1.39 4.47 -13.59
N ALA A 50 -0.99 4.63 -14.85
CA ALA A 50 -1.45 3.76 -15.94
C ALA A 50 -0.65 2.45 -16.02
N ASN A 51 0.62 2.50 -15.61
CA ASN A 51 1.51 1.35 -15.55
C ASN A 51 2.47 1.48 -14.35
N LEU A 52 3.17 0.40 -14.01
CA LEU A 52 4.03 0.40 -12.83
C LEU A 52 5.28 1.31 -12.98
N GLN A 53 5.75 1.59 -14.19
CA GLN A 53 6.94 2.44 -14.40
C GLN A 53 6.68 3.88 -13.95
N GLU A 54 5.43 4.35 -14.00
CA GLU A 54 5.00 5.65 -13.48
C GLU A 54 5.14 5.81 -11.97
N LEU A 55 5.35 4.70 -11.24
CA LEU A 55 5.65 4.75 -9.81
C LEU A 55 7.12 5.07 -9.52
N VAL A 56 7.99 4.95 -10.53
CA VAL A 56 9.40 5.33 -10.44
C VAL A 56 9.53 6.85 -10.59
N TYR A 57 10.49 7.44 -9.87
CA TYR A 57 10.68 8.90 -9.90
C TYR A 57 10.93 9.37 -11.33
N LYS A 58 10.11 10.32 -11.81
CA LYS A 58 10.13 10.82 -13.19
C LYS A 58 10.14 9.68 -14.24
N GLN A 59 9.45 8.57 -13.98
CA GLN A 59 9.40 7.39 -14.87
C GLN A 59 10.79 6.82 -15.23
N GLY A 60 11.82 7.09 -14.43
CA GLY A 60 13.20 6.69 -14.74
C GLY A 60 14.01 7.66 -15.58
N GLN A 61 13.40 8.71 -16.15
CA GLN A 61 14.08 9.66 -17.04
C GLN A 61 15.13 10.52 -16.34
N ALA A 62 15.07 10.63 -15.01
CA ALA A 62 16.02 11.38 -14.19
C ALA A 62 17.20 10.52 -13.69
N GLY A 63 17.50 9.38 -14.34
CA GLY A 63 18.57 8.46 -13.93
C GLY A 63 18.23 7.56 -12.73
N ILE A 64 17.08 7.76 -12.09
CA ILE A 64 16.58 6.92 -10.98
C ILE A 64 15.68 5.84 -11.54
N THR A 65 16.23 4.65 -11.80
CA THR A 65 15.50 3.55 -12.46
C THR A 65 14.82 2.57 -11.51
N LYS A 66 14.93 2.78 -10.19
CA LYS A 66 14.38 1.90 -9.16
C LYS A 66 13.53 2.68 -8.17
N ALA A 67 12.35 2.15 -7.84
CA ALA A 67 11.60 2.56 -6.66
C ALA A 67 11.49 1.40 -5.69
N THR A 68 11.64 1.70 -4.40
CA THR A 68 11.52 0.76 -3.29
C THR A 68 10.66 1.42 -2.25
N VAL A 69 9.67 0.69 -1.77
CA VAL A 69 8.83 1.10 -0.65
C VAL A 69 8.80 -0.04 0.34
N SER A 70 8.98 0.29 1.61
CA SER A 70 8.94 -0.64 2.74
C SER A 70 7.95 -0.11 3.76
N VAL A 71 7.12 -1.00 4.30
CA VAL A 71 6.24 -0.73 5.44
C VAL A 71 6.61 -1.72 6.53
N THR A 72 6.86 -1.21 7.73
CA THR A 72 7.09 -2.03 8.93
C THR A 72 5.84 -1.97 9.77
N PHE A 73 5.33 -3.14 10.12
CA PHE A 73 4.17 -3.34 10.97
C PHE A 73 4.64 -3.80 12.35
N ASP A 74 4.05 -3.21 13.39
CA ASP A 74 4.13 -3.76 14.74
C ASP A 74 3.39 -5.10 14.76
N ASN A 75 4.06 -6.13 15.26
CA ASN A 75 3.53 -7.49 15.38
C ASN A 75 3.72 -8.03 16.83
N SER A 76 3.72 -7.13 17.81
CA SER A 76 3.83 -7.46 19.24
C SER A 76 2.64 -8.26 19.77
N GLU A 77 1.45 -8.08 19.20
CA GLU A 77 0.24 -8.85 19.54
C GLU A 77 0.21 -10.22 18.82
N ARG A 78 0.83 -11.24 19.43
CA ARG A 78 0.98 -12.59 18.85
C ARG A 78 -0.33 -13.21 18.34
N ASN A 79 -1.45 -12.96 19.02
CA ASN A 79 -2.78 -13.47 18.64
C ASN A 79 -3.34 -12.86 17.35
N LYS A 80 -2.84 -11.69 16.94
CA LYS A 80 -3.19 -11.02 15.68
C LYS A 80 -2.13 -11.21 14.59
N SER A 81 -1.05 -11.92 14.90
CA SER A 81 0.04 -12.13 13.96
C SER A 81 -0.40 -12.99 12.78
N PRO A 82 0.06 -12.68 11.55
CA PRO A 82 -0.02 -13.61 10.44
C PRO A 82 0.60 -14.97 10.78
N LEU A 83 0.03 -16.04 10.23
CA LEU A 83 0.53 -17.40 10.40
C LEU A 83 1.98 -17.53 9.92
N GLY A 84 2.84 -18.07 10.78
CA GLY A 84 4.27 -18.26 10.51
C GLY A 84 5.16 -17.05 10.77
N TYR A 85 4.62 -15.97 11.36
CA TYR A 85 5.35 -14.77 11.75
C TYR A 85 5.20 -14.42 13.25
N GLU A 86 4.64 -15.35 14.04
CA GLU A 86 4.29 -15.15 15.45
C GLU A 86 5.48 -14.86 16.36
N ASP A 87 6.68 -15.27 15.95
CA ASP A 87 7.92 -15.05 16.69
C ASP A 87 8.65 -13.76 16.24
N ASN A 88 8.07 -12.99 15.30
CA ASN A 88 8.60 -11.70 14.90
C ASN A 88 7.83 -10.56 15.59
N SER A 89 8.52 -9.74 16.38
CA SER A 89 7.91 -8.54 16.99
C SER A 89 7.53 -7.46 15.98
N GLU A 90 8.15 -7.48 14.80
CA GLU A 90 7.86 -6.58 13.69
C GLU A 90 7.91 -7.35 12.36
N ILE A 91 7.11 -6.92 11.40
CA ILE A 91 7.10 -7.47 10.04
C ILE A 91 7.34 -6.33 9.06
N THR A 92 8.43 -6.40 8.28
CA THR A 92 8.70 -5.46 7.19
C THR A 92 8.36 -6.06 5.85
N VAL A 93 7.35 -5.50 5.18
CA VAL A 93 7.01 -5.84 3.79
C VAL A 93 7.61 -4.78 2.87
N THR A 94 8.35 -5.22 1.86
CA THR A 94 9.01 -4.35 0.87
C THR A 94 8.59 -4.73 -0.53
N ARG A 95 8.22 -3.75 -1.35
CA ARG A 95 8.01 -3.93 -2.79
C ARG A 95 8.99 -3.08 -3.58
N GLN A 96 9.61 -3.70 -4.58
CA GLN A 96 10.57 -3.05 -5.46
C GLN A 96 10.12 -3.14 -6.91
N ILE A 97 10.33 -2.05 -7.64
CA ILE A 97 10.20 -1.97 -9.10
C ILE A 97 11.47 -1.39 -9.69
N VAL A 98 11.88 -1.97 -10.82
CA VAL A 98 12.98 -1.50 -11.65
C VAL A 98 12.45 -1.27 -13.06
N VAL A 99 12.71 -0.11 -13.66
CA VAL A 99 12.33 0.20 -15.05
C VAL A 99 13.01 -0.80 -15.98
N GLY A 100 12.22 -1.50 -16.81
CA GLY A 100 12.70 -2.57 -17.68
C GLY A 100 13.20 -3.83 -16.94
N GLY A 101 13.07 -3.89 -15.62
CA GLY A 101 13.51 -5.00 -14.79
C GLY A 101 12.35 -5.77 -14.15
N ARG A 102 12.70 -6.68 -13.23
CA ARG A 102 11.71 -7.48 -12.50
C ARG A 102 11.26 -6.77 -11.24
N ASN A 103 9.96 -6.86 -10.98
CA ASN A 103 9.36 -6.46 -9.71
C ASN A 103 9.54 -7.59 -8.70
N LYS A 104 9.81 -7.25 -7.45
CA LYS A 104 9.96 -8.25 -6.39
C LYS A 104 9.41 -7.76 -5.06
N TYR A 105 8.94 -8.73 -4.27
CA TYR A 105 8.60 -8.53 -2.89
C TYR A 105 9.67 -9.09 -1.99
N LEU A 106 9.81 -8.48 -0.81
CA LEU A 106 10.55 -9.02 0.30
C LEU A 106 9.71 -8.95 1.57
N ILE A 107 9.76 -10.00 2.38
CA ILE A 107 9.22 -10.01 3.74
C ILE A 107 10.40 -10.24 4.68
N ASN A 108 10.63 -9.33 5.62
CA ASN A 108 11.79 -9.35 6.53
C ASN A 108 13.12 -9.52 5.78
N GLY A 109 13.25 -8.84 4.63
CA GLY A 109 14.44 -8.88 3.76
C GLY A 109 14.61 -10.13 2.91
N LYS A 110 13.75 -11.16 3.06
CA LYS A 110 13.78 -12.39 2.25
C LYS A 110 12.86 -12.26 1.05
N LEU A 111 13.27 -12.78 -0.10
CA LEU A 111 12.44 -12.80 -1.30
C LEU A 111 11.12 -13.53 -1.03
N ALA A 112 10.02 -12.89 -1.41
CA ALA A 112 8.67 -13.44 -1.27
C ALA A 112 7.94 -13.40 -2.61
N GLN A 113 7.09 -14.39 -2.82
CA GLN A 113 6.17 -14.40 -3.96
C GLN A 113 5.00 -13.44 -3.70
N PRO A 114 4.40 -12.84 -4.75
CA PRO A 114 3.22 -11.98 -4.59
C PRO A 114 2.07 -12.67 -3.83
N SER A 115 1.86 -13.97 -4.04
CA SER A 115 0.84 -14.76 -3.34
C SER A 115 1.12 -14.87 -1.83
N GLN A 116 2.38 -14.96 -1.41
CA GLN A 116 2.73 -14.98 0.02
C GLN A 116 2.39 -13.65 0.69
N VAL A 117 2.65 -12.53 0.02
CA VAL A 117 2.29 -11.19 0.52
C VAL A 117 0.77 -11.03 0.59
N GLN A 118 0.04 -11.49 -0.42
CA GLN A 118 -1.43 -11.49 -0.39
C GLN A 118 -1.98 -12.34 0.75
N ASN A 119 -1.47 -13.55 0.95
CA ASN A 119 -1.89 -14.43 2.04
C ASN A 119 -1.59 -13.82 3.42
N LEU A 120 -0.43 -13.16 3.56
CA LEU A 120 -0.07 -12.45 4.78
C LEU A 120 -1.12 -11.38 5.12
N PHE A 121 -1.48 -10.51 4.17
CA PHE A 121 -2.46 -9.47 4.42
C PHE A 121 -3.89 -10.02 4.59
N HIS A 122 -4.28 -11.05 3.83
CA HIS A 122 -5.57 -11.71 4.03
C HIS A 122 -5.71 -12.37 5.41
N SER A 123 -4.62 -12.93 5.97
CA SER A 123 -4.65 -13.55 7.30
C SER A 123 -4.95 -12.56 8.44
N VAL A 124 -4.67 -11.28 8.21
CA VAL A 124 -5.00 -10.18 9.13
C VAL A 124 -6.18 -9.34 8.63
N GLN A 125 -7.01 -9.92 7.75
CA GLN A 125 -8.22 -9.32 7.17
C GLN A 125 -7.97 -7.98 6.45
N LEU A 126 -6.74 -7.75 5.98
CA LEU A 126 -6.38 -6.58 5.21
C LEU A 126 -6.48 -6.91 3.72
N ASN A 127 -7.45 -6.32 3.04
CA ASN A 127 -7.61 -6.43 1.58
C ASN A 127 -7.52 -5.06 0.90
N VAL A 128 -6.34 -4.71 0.38
CA VAL A 128 -6.13 -3.44 -0.34
C VAL A 128 -6.91 -3.35 -1.66
N ASN A 129 -7.34 -4.47 -2.22
CA ASN A 129 -8.14 -4.49 -3.44
C ASN A 129 -9.63 -4.27 -3.15
N ASN A 130 -10.04 -4.29 -1.87
CA ASN A 130 -11.37 -3.91 -1.47
C ASN A 130 -11.59 -2.42 -1.86
N PRO A 131 -12.63 -2.10 -2.66
CA PRO A 131 -12.93 -0.74 -3.07
C PRO A 131 -13.13 0.25 -1.90
N HIS A 132 -13.49 -0.24 -0.71
CA HIS A 132 -13.74 0.52 0.50
C HIS A 132 -12.48 0.71 1.38
N PHE A 133 -11.40 -0.05 1.13
CA PHE A 133 -10.12 0.14 1.82
C PHE A 133 -9.54 1.53 1.57
N LEU A 134 -9.70 2.06 0.35
CA LEU A 134 -9.20 3.37 -0.06
C LEU A 134 -10.32 4.27 -0.57
N ILE A 135 -10.69 5.26 0.24
CA ILE A 135 -11.63 6.32 -0.13
C ILE A 135 -10.83 7.54 -0.59
N MET A 136 -10.65 7.64 -1.90
CA MET A 136 -10.01 8.81 -2.53
C MET A 136 -11.00 9.97 -2.68
N GLN A 137 -10.47 11.17 -2.89
CA GLN A 137 -11.25 12.35 -3.23
C GLN A 137 -12.19 12.07 -4.42
N GLY A 138 -13.46 12.47 -4.32
CA GLY A 138 -14.51 12.18 -5.30
C GLY A 138 -15.20 10.82 -5.12
N ARG A 139 -14.60 9.88 -4.39
CA ARG A 139 -15.27 8.61 -4.05
C ARG A 139 -16.36 8.80 -3.00
N ILE A 140 -16.24 9.80 -2.13
CA ILE A 140 -17.30 10.15 -1.18
C ILE A 140 -18.64 10.43 -1.88
N THR A 141 -18.61 11.14 -3.01
CA THR A 141 -19.81 11.40 -3.82
C THR A 141 -20.37 10.12 -4.43
N LYS A 142 -19.53 9.15 -4.80
CA LYS A 142 -20.00 7.82 -5.24
C LYS A 142 -20.66 7.06 -4.11
N VAL A 143 -20.05 7.06 -2.91
CA VAL A 143 -20.64 6.42 -1.70
C VAL A 143 -22.00 7.02 -1.38
N LEU A 144 -22.13 8.35 -1.43
CA LEU A 144 -23.41 9.04 -1.23
C LEU A 144 -24.48 8.70 -2.29
N ASN A 145 -24.07 8.20 -3.46
CA ASN A 145 -24.96 7.83 -4.57
C ASN A 145 -25.06 6.30 -4.78
N MET A 146 -24.53 5.48 -3.86
CA MET A 146 -24.58 4.02 -3.98
C MET A 146 -26.01 3.51 -3.97
N LYS A 147 -26.29 2.50 -4.82
CA LYS A 147 -27.58 1.81 -4.84
C LYS A 147 -27.66 0.80 -3.69
N PRO A 148 -28.88 0.42 -3.25
CA PRO A 148 -29.05 -0.53 -2.14
C PRO A 148 -28.21 -1.83 -2.23
N PRO A 149 -28.03 -2.47 -3.40
CA PRO A 149 -27.15 -3.65 -3.51
C PRO A 149 -25.67 -3.36 -3.25
N GLU A 150 -25.18 -2.18 -3.63
CA GLU A 150 -23.78 -1.77 -3.44
C GLU A 150 -23.50 -1.46 -1.96
N ILE A 151 -24.49 -0.88 -1.27
CA ILE A 151 -24.43 -0.65 0.18
C ILE A 151 -24.43 -1.99 0.94
N LEU A 152 -25.25 -2.96 0.50
CA LEU A 152 -25.31 -4.28 1.12
C LEU A 152 -23.95 -5.00 1.03
N LEU A 153 -23.32 -5.00 -0.15
CA LEU A 153 -21.97 -5.56 -0.32
C LEU A 153 -20.94 -4.90 0.60
N MET A 154 -21.00 -3.57 0.74
CA MET A 154 -20.11 -2.86 1.67
C MET A 154 -20.29 -3.27 3.13
N LEU A 155 -21.53 -3.56 3.54
CA LEU A 155 -21.84 -4.01 4.91
C LEU A 155 -21.39 -5.45 5.15
N GLU A 156 -21.58 -6.34 4.19
CA GLU A 156 -21.14 -7.74 4.27
C GLU A 156 -19.62 -7.87 4.37
N GLU A 157 -18.86 -6.97 3.74
CA GLU A 157 -17.40 -6.95 3.83
C GLU A 157 -16.86 -6.31 5.13
N ALA A 158 -17.68 -5.54 5.85
CA ALA A 158 -17.31 -4.88 7.10
C ALA A 158 -17.60 -5.74 8.35
N ALA A 159 -18.40 -6.80 8.21
CA ALA A 159 -18.79 -7.73 9.27
C ALA A 159 -17.85 -8.94 9.35
#